data_AF-A0A4Y2BAB3-F1
#
_entry.id   AF-A0A4Y2BAB3-F1
#
_cell.length_a   1.000
_cell.length_b   1.000
_cell.length_c   1.000
_cell.angle_alpha   90.00
_cell.angle_beta   90.00
_cell.angle_gamma   90.00
#
_symmetry.space_group_name_H-M   'P 1'
#
loop_
_entity.id
_entity.type
_entity.pdbx_description
1 polymer ?
#
loop_
_entity_poly.entity_id
_entity_poly.type
_entity_poly.pdbx_seq_one_letter_code
_entity_poly.pdbx_strand_id
1 'polypeptide(L)'
;MTEASYKVSYRIALAGEAHVIGESLIKPCVQDIVSCVLGESCSKQVESVSLSNNTVKKRINDIADDIELELISRLQACNAYALQLDESADVAGLAILLVFVRYDFNKKTEEDLLLCESVSINTTGGEYI
;
A
#
# COMPACT_ATOMS: atom_id res chain seq x y z
N MET A 1 8.12 -12.16 -15.19
CA MET A 1 6.68 -12.31 -14.87
C MET A 1 6.36 -11.87 -13.45
N THR A 2 7.05 -12.39 -12.44
CA THR A 2 6.85 -11.98 -11.03
C THR A 2 7.07 -10.49 -10.79
N GLU A 3 8.16 -9.90 -11.30
CA GLU A 3 8.41 -8.46 -11.17
C GLU A 3 7.30 -7.61 -11.82
N ALA A 4 6.78 -8.06 -12.96
CA ALA A 4 5.70 -7.36 -13.65
C ALA A 4 4.41 -7.37 -12.81
N SER A 5 4.08 -8.48 -12.15
CA SER A 5 2.89 -8.54 -11.29
C SER A 5 3.05 -7.67 -10.04
N TYR A 6 4.24 -7.60 -9.44
CA TYR A 6 4.52 -6.64 -8.35
C TYR A 6 4.34 -5.20 -8.81
N LYS A 7 4.91 -4.81 -9.96
CA LYS A 7 4.79 -3.44 -10.49
C LYS A 7 3.34 -3.03 -10.77
N VAL A 8 2.53 -3.94 -11.32
CA VAL A 8 1.09 -3.68 -11.54
C VAL A 8 0.36 -3.59 -10.21
N SER A 9 0.60 -4.52 -9.28
CA SER A 9 -0.06 -4.53 -7.96
C SER A 9 0.26 -3.28 -7.15
N TYR A 10 1.51 -2.81 -7.19
CA TYR A 10 1.93 -1.55 -6.59
C TYR A 10 1.16 -0.36 -7.15
N ARG A 11 0.98 -0.28 -8.49
CA ARG A 11 0.19 0.79 -9.13
C ARG A 11 -1.29 0.73 -8.76
N ILE A 12 -1.86 -0.47 -8.64
CA ILE A 12 -3.25 -0.66 -8.18
C ILE A 12 -3.40 -0.11 -6.76
N ALA A 13 -2.46 -0.45 -5.86
CA ALA A 13 -2.47 0.05 -4.48
C ALA A 13 -2.33 1.59 -4.42
N LEU A 14 -1.38 2.17 -5.16
CA LEU A 14 -1.19 3.61 -5.22
C LEU A 14 -2.41 4.37 -5.75
N ALA A 15 -3.16 3.77 -6.67
CA ALA A 15 -4.39 4.35 -7.20
C ALA A 15 -5.60 4.18 -6.26
N GLY A 16 -5.49 3.39 -5.19
CA GLY A 16 -6.61 3.07 -4.30
C GLY A 16 -7.66 2.17 -4.96
N GLU A 17 -7.28 1.42 -6.00
CA GLU A 17 -8.20 0.62 -6.81
C GLU A 17 -8.42 -0.79 -6.24
N ALA A 18 -9.59 -1.37 -6.53
CA ALA A 18 -9.91 -2.73 -6.11
C ALA A 18 -8.98 -3.76 -6.77
N HIS A 19 -8.50 -4.75 -6.01
CA HIS A 19 -7.55 -5.76 -6.52
C HIS A 19 -8.04 -6.50 -7.77
N VAL A 20 -9.36 -6.71 -7.88
CA VAL A 20 -10.02 -7.36 -9.01
C VAL A 20 -9.75 -6.66 -10.35
N ILE A 21 -9.42 -5.36 -10.34
CA ILE A 21 -9.10 -4.60 -11.56
C ILE A 21 -7.91 -5.21 -12.33
N GLY A 22 -7.01 -5.90 -11.63
CA GLY A 22 -5.88 -6.60 -12.23
C GLY A 22 -6.31 -7.66 -13.24
N GLU A 23 -7.33 -8.45 -12.91
CA GLU A 23 -7.83 -9.53 -13.78
C GLU A 23 -8.99 -9.10 -14.66
N SER A 24 -9.86 -8.20 -14.18
CA SER A 24 -11.07 -7.83 -14.91
C SER A 24 -10.83 -6.79 -16.01
N LEU A 25 -9.77 -5.97 -15.89
CA LEU A 25 -9.52 -4.87 -16.82
C LEU A 25 -8.07 -4.80 -17.29
N ILE A 26 -7.11 -4.73 -16.37
CA ILE A 26 -5.71 -4.46 -16.73
C ILE A 26 -5.14 -5.58 -17.61
N LYS A 27 -5.36 -6.84 -17.23
CA LYS A 27 -4.83 -7.98 -17.98
C LYS A 27 -5.39 -8.07 -19.41
N PRO A 28 -6.72 -8.02 -19.64
CA PRO A 28 -7.28 -7.94 -21.00
C PRO A 28 -6.74 -6.76 -21.81
N CYS A 29 -6.68 -5.55 -21.24
CA CYS A 29 -6.17 -4.39 -21.95
C CYS A 29 -4.71 -4.57 -22.40
N VAL A 30 -3.84 -5.12 -21.55
CA VAL A 30 -2.45 -5.39 -21.92
C VAL A 30 -2.37 -6.47 -23.01
N GLN A 31 -3.23 -7.49 -22.96
CA GLN A 31 -3.29 -8.53 -23.99
C GLN A 31 -3.71 -7.96 -25.35
N ASP A 32 -4.72 -7.09 -25.39
CA ASP A 32 -5.19 -6.44 -26.61
C ASP A 32 -4.09 -5.55 -27.21
N ILE A 33 -3.47 -4.70 -26.38
CA ILE A 33 -2.38 -3.82 -26.83
C ILE A 33 -1.21 -4.64 -27.39
N VAL A 34 -0.75 -5.66 -26.67
CA VAL A 34 0.38 -6.49 -27.12
C VAL A 34 0.02 -7.28 -28.37
N SER A 35 -1.20 -7.80 -28.47
CA SER A 35 -1.66 -8.51 -29.66
C SER A 35 -1.68 -7.59 -30.90
N CYS A 36 -2.23 -6.38 -30.75
CA CYS A 36 -2.32 -5.42 -31.86
C CYS A 36 -0.96 -4.86 -32.28
N VAL A 37 -0.06 -4.59 -31.33
CA VAL A 37 1.20 -3.88 -31.60
C VAL A 37 2.35 -4.85 -31.90
N LEU A 38 2.42 -5.97 -31.19
CA LEU A 38 3.55 -6.92 -31.22
C LEU A 38 3.17 -8.28 -31.81
N GLY A 39 1.88 -8.54 -31.99
CA GLY A 39 1.35 -9.79 -32.53
C GLY A 39 0.92 -10.80 -31.45
N GLU A 40 0.11 -11.76 -31.87
CA GLU A 40 -0.57 -12.72 -30.99
C GLU A 40 0.40 -13.65 -30.24
N SER A 41 1.57 -13.96 -30.83
CA SER A 41 2.61 -14.77 -30.20
C SER A 41 3.20 -14.09 -28.95
N CYS A 42 3.39 -12.77 -28.98
CA CYS A 42 3.85 -11.99 -27.84
C CYS A 42 2.74 -11.83 -26.78
N SER A 43 1.47 -11.75 -27.19
CA SER A 43 0.34 -11.62 -26.26
C SER A 43 0.21 -12.82 -25.32
N LYS A 44 0.50 -14.04 -25.79
CA LYS A 44 0.52 -15.25 -24.95
C LYS A 44 1.52 -15.17 -23.80
N GLN A 45 2.58 -14.38 -23.91
CA GLN A 45 3.51 -14.19 -22.79
C GLN A 45 2.88 -13.38 -21.65
N VAL A 46 1.91 -12.50 -21.94
CA VAL A 46 1.17 -11.72 -20.93
C VAL A 46 0.30 -12.62 -20.05
N GLU A 47 -0.19 -13.75 -20.58
CA GLU A 47 -0.97 -14.72 -19.80
C GLU A 47 -0.21 -15.24 -18.58
N SER A 48 1.11 -15.37 -18.71
CA SER A 48 1.99 -15.83 -17.62
C SER A 48 2.18 -14.82 -16.49
N VAL A 49 1.74 -13.56 -16.66
CA VAL A 49 1.68 -12.59 -15.57
C VAL A 49 0.42 -12.83 -14.74
N SER A 50 0.61 -13.28 -13.50
CA SER A 50 -0.50 -13.48 -12.56
C SER A 50 -1.00 -12.16 -12.01
N LEU A 51 -2.20 -11.76 -12.41
CA LEU A 51 -2.91 -10.55 -11.95
C LEU A 51 -4.29 -10.87 -11.35
N SER A 52 -4.52 -12.11 -10.92
CA SER A 52 -5.78 -12.47 -10.24
C SER A 52 -5.98 -11.65 -8.98
N ASN A 53 -7.23 -11.45 -8.55
CA ASN A 53 -7.56 -10.72 -7.32
C ASN A 53 -6.72 -11.17 -6.12
N ASN A 54 -6.56 -12.48 -5.95
CA ASN A 54 -5.76 -13.06 -4.86
C ASN A 54 -4.26 -12.80 -5.02
N THR A 55 -3.75 -12.82 -6.27
CA THR A 55 -2.34 -12.52 -6.52
C THR A 55 -2.06 -11.05 -6.23
N VAL A 56 -2.88 -10.14 -6.77
CA VAL A 56 -2.72 -8.70 -6.55
C VAL A 56 -2.75 -8.38 -5.05
N LYS A 57 -3.75 -8.91 -4.33
CA LYS A 57 -3.82 -8.80 -2.86
C LYS A 57 -2.52 -9.26 -2.20
N LYS A 58 -2.05 -10.47 -2.54
CA LYS A 58 -0.82 -11.01 -1.95
C LYS A 58 0.39 -10.11 -2.23
N ARG A 59 0.56 -9.64 -3.47
CA ARG A 59 1.71 -8.79 -3.83
C ARG A 59 1.66 -7.44 -3.14
N ILE A 60 0.47 -6.87 -2.94
CA ILE A 60 0.29 -5.64 -2.17
C ILE A 60 0.71 -5.86 -0.71
N ASN A 61 0.26 -6.96 -0.09
CA ASN A 61 0.68 -7.32 1.27
C ASN A 61 2.21 -7.52 1.35
N ASP A 62 2.78 -8.31 0.43
CA ASP A 62 4.24 -8.54 0.38
C ASP A 62 5.02 -7.20 0.27
N ILE A 63 4.52 -6.22 -0.49
CA ILE A 63 5.12 -4.88 -0.60
C ILE A 63 4.96 -4.10 0.71
N ALA A 64 3.77 -4.14 1.32
CA ALA A 64 3.52 -3.46 2.58
C ALA A 64 4.42 -3.99 3.70
N ASP A 65 4.56 -5.32 3.80
CA ASP A 65 5.44 -5.98 4.76
C ASP A 65 6.91 -5.57 4.55
N ASP A 66 7.37 -5.46 3.30
CA ASP A 66 8.73 -5.03 2.98
C ASP A 66 8.99 -3.57 3.39
N ILE A 67 8.03 -2.68 3.12
CA ILE A 67 8.08 -1.27 3.54
C ILE A 67 8.08 -1.16 5.08
N GLU A 68 7.26 -1.96 5.77
CA GLU A 68 7.21 -1.99 7.23
C GLU A 68 8.55 -2.45 7.81
N LEU A 69 9.13 -3.54 7.28
CA LEU A 69 10.44 -4.04 7.70
C LEU A 69 11.55 -3.03 7.46
N GLU A 70 11.49 -2.29 6.35
CA GLU A 70 12.44 -1.21 6.06
C GLU A 70 12.30 -0.08 7.10
N LEU A 71 11.08 0.38 7.39
CA LEU A 71 10.83 1.41 8.39
C LEU A 71 11.33 0.96 9.77
N ILE A 72 10.99 -0.25 10.21
CA ILE A 72 11.46 -0.81 11.49
C ILE A 72 12.99 -0.83 11.54
N SER A 73 13.64 -1.28 10.46
CA SER A 73 15.10 -1.34 10.38
C SER A 73 15.73 0.05 10.50
N ARG A 74 15.13 1.07 9.87
CA ARG A 74 15.55 2.47 10.00
C ARG A 74 15.39 2.98 11.42
N LEU A 75 14.22 2.75 12.05
CA LEU A 75 13.95 3.19 13.42
C LEU A 75 14.87 2.53 14.44
N GLN A 76 15.21 1.25 14.26
CA GLN A 76 16.17 0.53 15.10
C GLN A 76 17.60 1.09 14.98
N ALA A 77 17.96 1.64 13.81
CA ALA A 77 19.26 2.27 13.57
C ALA A 77 19.32 3.73 14.07
N CYS A 78 18.19 4.36 14.36
CA CYS A 78 18.13 5.74 14.83
C CYS A 78 18.49 5.85 16.32
N ASN A 79 19.17 6.94 16.70
CA ASN A 79 19.43 7.21 18.12
C ASN A 79 18.16 7.66 18.87
N ALA A 80 17.24 8.32 18.17
CA ALA A 80 15.96 8.77 18.69
C ALA A 80 14.95 8.95 17.55
N TYR A 81 13.67 8.88 17.89
CA TYR A 81 12.53 9.22 17.03
C TYR A 81 11.43 9.84 17.89
N ALA A 82 10.51 10.57 17.25
CA ALA A 82 9.33 11.15 17.90
C ALA A 82 8.07 10.54 17.30
N LEU A 83 7.05 10.32 18.15
CA LEU A 83 5.72 9.88 17.72
C LEU A 83 4.74 11.05 17.81
N GLN A 84 3.94 11.25 16.76
CA GLN A 84 2.82 12.17 16.75
C GLN A 84 1.53 11.36 16.59
N LEU A 85 0.63 11.51 17.55
CA LEU A 85 -0.71 10.93 17.50
C LEU A 85 -1.68 11.98 17.00
N ASP A 86 -2.55 11.59 16.07
CA ASP A 86 -3.61 12.44 15.52
C ASP A 86 -4.92 11.65 15.47
N GLU A 87 -6.03 12.30 15.83
CA GLU A 87 -7.36 11.74 15.71
C GLU A 87 -8.02 12.29 14.46
N SER A 88 -8.43 11.40 13.56
CA SER A 88 -9.12 11.71 12.32
C SER A 88 -10.44 10.95 12.23
N ALA A 89 -11.16 11.10 11.13
CA ALA A 89 -12.39 10.36 10.86
C ALA A 89 -12.33 9.71 9.47
N ASP A 90 -12.85 8.49 9.37
CA ASP A 90 -13.01 7.80 8.10
C ASP A 90 -14.15 8.40 7.25
N VAL A 91 -14.36 7.85 6.05
CA VAL A 91 -15.43 8.31 5.15
C VAL A 91 -16.84 8.10 5.71
N ALA A 92 -17.00 7.25 6.73
CA ALA A 92 -18.24 7.00 7.46
C ALA A 92 -18.35 7.83 8.76
N GLY A 93 -17.35 8.67 9.07
CA GLY A 93 -17.30 9.48 10.28
C GLY A 93 -16.85 8.72 11.55
N LEU A 94 -16.30 7.51 11.41
CA LEU A 94 -15.75 6.74 12.52
C LEU A 94 -14.35 7.24 12.87
N ALA A 95 -14.07 7.36 14.16
CA ALA A 95 -12.78 7.82 14.66
C ALA A 95 -11.64 6.87 14.24
N ILE A 96 -10.56 7.45 13.73
CA ILE A 96 -9.31 6.77 13.39
C ILE A 96 -8.17 7.42 14.17
N LEU A 97 -7.33 6.60 14.80
CA LEU A 97 -6.04 7.02 15.34
C LEU A 97 -4.97 6.87 14.26
N LEU A 98 -4.33 7.98 13.93
CA LEU A 98 -3.14 8.04 13.10
C LEU A 98 -1.92 8.21 14.01
N VAL A 99 -0.88 7.41 13.78
CA VAL A 99 0.41 7.58 14.47
C VAL A 99 1.47 7.79 13.41
N PHE A 100 2.09 8.97 13.44
CA PHE A 100 3.23 9.32 12.60
C PHE A 100 4.52 9.18 13.40
N VAL A 101 5.58 8.74 12.74
CA VAL A 101 6.93 8.67 13.31
C VAL A 101 7.86 9.63 12.57
N ARG A 102 8.55 10.48 13.32
CA ARG A 102 9.61 11.37 12.80
C ARG A 102 10.96 10.89 13.27
N TYR A 103 11.90 10.72 12.35
CA TYR A 103 13.23 10.16 12.64
C TYR A 103 14.29 10.74 11.72
N ASP A 104 15.55 10.71 12.15
CA ASP A 104 16.68 11.17 11.33
C ASP A 104 17.23 9.99 10.51
N PHE A 105 17.18 10.12 9.18
CA PHE A 105 17.70 9.14 8.24
C PHE A 105 18.49 9.83 7.13
N ASN A 106 19.69 9.32 6.82
CA ASN A 106 20.56 9.90 5.78
C ASN A 106 20.78 11.42 5.87
N LYS A 107 20.93 11.94 7.10
CA LYS A 107 21.11 13.38 7.40
C LYS A 107 19.90 14.25 7.05
N LYS A 108 18.71 13.66 6.96
CA LYS A 108 17.44 14.34 6.79
C LYS A 108 16.46 13.84 7.85
N THR A 109 15.55 14.70 8.24
CA THR A 109 14.39 14.28 9.03
C THR A 109 13.34 13.74 8.09
N GLU A 110 12.95 12.49 8.29
CA GLU A 110 11.89 11.80 7.55
C GLU A 110 10.65 11.66 8.46
N GLU A 111 9.48 11.55 7.85
CA GLU A 111 8.19 11.32 8.52
C GLU A 111 7.43 10.22 7.78
N ASP A 112 7.01 9.19 8.50
CA ASP A 112 6.22 8.08 7.95
C ASP A 112 4.99 7.80 8.82
N LEU A 113 3.92 7.27 8.20
CA LEU A 113 2.76 6.76 8.91
C LEU A 113 3.09 5.38 9.50
N LEU A 114 3.09 5.26 10.82
CA LEU A 114 3.39 4.04 11.55
C LEU A 114 2.14 3.20 11.82
N LEU A 115 1.01 3.85 12.11
CA LEU A 115 -0.24 3.19 12.45
C LEU A 115 -1.44 3.98 11.95
N CYS A 116 -2.46 3.29 11.45
CA CYS A 116 -3.76 3.85 11.11
C CYS A 116 -4.84 2.85 11.52
N GLU A 117 -5.45 3.05 12.70
CA GLU A 117 -6.39 2.10 13.28
C GLU A 117 -7.71 2.77 13.65
N SER A 118 -8.81 2.08 13.35
CA SER A 118 -10.13 2.50 13.84
C SER A 118 -10.16 2.42 15.37
N VAL A 119 -10.74 3.42 16.02
CA VAL A 119 -10.84 3.43 17.49
C VAL A 119 -12.29 3.32 17.91
N SER A 120 -12.61 2.26 18.65
CA SER A 120 -13.93 2.05 19.25
C SER A 120 -14.06 2.79 20.59
N ILE A 121 -13.93 4.12 20.57
CA ILE A 121 -14.10 4.92 21.80
C ILE A 121 -15.50 5.53 21.82
N ASN A 122 -16.25 5.23 22.88
CA ASN A 122 -17.34 6.09 23.33
C ASN A 122 -16.70 7.41 23.78
N THR A 123 -16.85 8.47 22.99
CA THR A 123 -16.31 9.80 23.28
C THR A 123 -17.09 10.50 24.40
N THR A 124 -17.00 9.98 25.62
CA THR A 124 -17.15 10.85 26.80
C THR A 124 -15.81 11.52 27.04
N GLY A 125 -15.65 12.71 26.47
CA GLY A 125 -14.60 13.62 26.91
C GLY A 125 -14.75 13.80 28.42
N GLY A 126 -13.77 13.32 29.18
CA GLY A 126 -13.69 13.65 30.59
C GLY A 126 -13.33 15.13 30.70
N GLU A 127 -14.33 15.97 30.93
CA GLU A 127 -14.12 17.32 31.45
C GLU A 127 -13.36 17.18 32.78
N TYR A 128 -12.06 17.46 32.75
CA TYR A 128 -11.32 17.73 33.98
C TYR A 128 -11.74 19.12 34.45
N ILE A 129 -12.52 19.14 35.54
CA ILE A 129 -12.93 20.33 36.31
C ILE A 129 -11.72 20.94 37.01
#